data_AF-A0A4V1QUM8-F1
#
_entry.id   AF-A0A4V1QUM8-F1
#
_cell.length_a   1.000
_cell.length_b   1.000
_cell.length_c   1.000
_cell.angle_alpha   90.00
_cell.angle_beta   90.00
_cell.angle_gamma   90.00
#
_symmetry.space_group_name_H-M   'P 1'
#
loop_
_entity.id
_entity.type
_entity.pdbx_description
1 polymer ?
#
loop_
_entity_poly.entity_id
_entity_poly.type
_entity_poly.pdbx_seq_one_letter_code
_entity_poly.pdbx_strand_id
1 'polypeptide(L)'
;MKDGFSAPSEELEKLQKIIDIDKWLASEKAGKDLCGEASYCACCVKAETYPCARAALRERAANQPKDISDEVAATVSEYGPDEETEEILKEENAEEKAEESLAGRELVTRYRRSFRSRLIQNENIQEFYSQLKNNILGYAGVKCRMSFHYESFRVGKSLIAKFNVSGKTLCLYLALAPSLYENGKYRFEDVSAKKTYALVPMKLKITSGRAMNYAKELIKQLATRYDLANVGSIYMEYRYAYASDDSLIAKGLIKPYTVAVRAK
;
A
#
# COMPACT_ATOMS: atom_id res chain seq x y z
N MET A 1 4.44 -29.94 -4.28
CA MET A 1 5.08 -29.22 -3.16
C MET A 1 6.51 -28.98 -3.56
N LYS A 2 6.86 -27.76 -3.98
CA LYS A 2 8.25 -27.36 -4.25
C LYS A 2 8.45 -26.07 -3.47
N ASP A 3 9.35 -26.17 -2.51
CA ASP A 3 9.54 -25.21 -1.43
C ASP A 3 10.05 -23.86 -1.94
N GLY A 4 9.46 -22.81 -1.39
CA GLY A 4 9.94 -21.44 -1.52
C GLY A 4 11.19 -21.22 -0.70
N PHE A 5 12.04 -20.30 -1.18
CA PHE A 5 13.25 -19.80 -0.54
C PHE A 5 14.33 -20.86 -0.25
N SER A 6 15.16 -21.14 -1.26
CA SER A 6 16.41 -21.89 -1.09
C SER A 6 17.59 -20.91 -1.16
N ALA A 7 18.15 -20.53 0.00
CA ALA A 7 19.47 -19.88 0.02
C ALA A 7 20.53 -20.84 -0.55
N PRO A 8 21.53 -20.37 -1.30
CA PRO A 8 22.63 -21.20 -1.79
C PRO A 8 23.31 -21.97 -0.65
N SER A 9 23.72 -23.21 -0.90
CA SER A 9 24.29 -24.10 0.14
C SER A 9 25.51 -23.50 0.84
N GLU A 10 26.35 -22.74 0.13
CA GLU A 10 27.53 -22.08 0.69
C GLU A 10 27.18 -20.95 1.68
N GLU A 11 26.06 -20.27 1.46
CA GLU A 11 25.59 -19.19 2.33
C GLU A 11 25.02 -19.74 3.64
N LEU A 12 24.30 -20.87 3.55
CA LEU A 12 23.82 -21.61 4.72
C LEU A 12 24.97 -22.15 5.56
N GLU A 13 26.03 -22.66 4.94
CA GLU A 13 27.21 -23.14 5.64
C GLU A 13 27.93 -22.03 6.40
N LYS A 14 28.15 -20.87 5.76
CA LYS A 14 28.76 -19.71 6.41
C LYS A 14 27.92 -19.22 7.59
N LEU A 15 26.60 -19.13 7.42
CA LEU A 15 25.68 -18.71 8.47
C LEU A 15 25.67 -19.70 9.64
N GLN A 16 25.69 -21.01 9.36
CA GLN A 16 25.76 -22.05 10.38
C GLN A 16 27.05 -21.93 11.19
N LYS A 17 28.21 -21.74 10.54
CA LYS A 17 29.50 -21.55 11.23
C LYS A 17 29.48 -20.36 12.18
N ILE A 18 28.91 -19.23 11.75
CA ILE A 18 28.78 -18.03 12.60
C ILE A 18 27.91 -18.37 13.82
N ILE A 19 26.75 -18.97 13.60
CA ILE A 19 25.82 -19.35 14.67
C ILE A 19 26.46 -20.34 15.66
N ASP A 20 27.23 -21.30 15.18
CA ASP A 20 27.90 -22.29 16.02
C ASP A 20 28.96 -21.62 16.91
N ILE A 21 29.73 -20.68 16.37
CA ILE A 21 30.71 -19.89 17.14
C ILE A 21 30.00 -19.04 18.20
N ASP A 22 28.95 -18.32 17.82
CA ASP A 22 28.20 -17.44 18.74
C ASP A 22 27.55 -18.25 19.87
N LYS A 23 26.94 -19.40 19.53
CA LYS A 23 26.36 -20.32 20.50
C LYS A 23 27.42 -20.88 21.44
N TRP A 24 28.57 -21.28 20.91
CA TRP A 24 29.66 -21.80 21.72
C TRP A 24 30.18 -20.74 22.70
N LEU A 25 30.46 -19.52 22.23
CA LEU A 25 30.88 -18.41 23.10
C LEU A 25 29.83 -18.06 24.16
N ALA A 26 28.54 -18.08 23.80
CA ALA A 26 27.46 -17.85 24.74
C ALA A 26 27.35 -18.96 25.80
N SER A 27 27.54 -20.21 25.41
CA SER A 27 27.56 -21.37 26.32
C SER A 27 28.75 -21.36 27.26
N GLU A 28 29.95 -21.04 26.77
CA GLU A 28 31.15 -20.86 27.60
C GLU A 28 30.93 -19.76 28.65
N LYS A 29 30.34 -18.63 28.23
CA LYS A 29 30.02 -17.52 29.14
C LYS A 29 28.95 -17.91 30.17
N ALA A 30 27.97 -18.72 29.79
CA ALA A 30 26.87 -19.14 30.66
C ALA A 30 27.22 -20.35 31.56
N GLY A 31 28.33 -21.04 31.29
CA GLY A 31 28.72 -22.27 31.98
C GLY A 31 27.76 -23.45 31.75
N LYS A 32 26.92 -23.38 30.71
CA LYS A 32 25.96 -24.44 30.34
C LYS A 32 25.65 -24.42 28.84
N ASP A 33 25.26 -25.57 28.30
CA ASP A 33 24.78 -25.68 26.92
C ASP A 33 23.49 -24.87 26.73
N LEU A 34 23.48 -23.97 25.75
CA LEU A 34 22.35 -23.09 25.40
C LEU A 34 21.63 -23.59 24.13
N CYS A 35 21.97 -24.77 23.62
CA CYS A 35 21.24 -25.37 22.52
C CYS A 35 19.76 -25.57 22.90
N GLY A 36 18.87 -24.86 22.20
CA GLY A 36 17.43 -24.87 22.48
C GLY A 36 16.90 -23.56 23.07
N GLU A 37 17.78 -22.68 23.56
CA GLU A 37 17.37 -21.44 24.24
C GLU A 37 17.26 -20.22 23.29
N ALA A 38 17.95 -20.23 22.15
CA ALA A 38 17.85 -19.14 21.17
C ALA A 38 16.46 -19.07 20.52
N SER A 39 16.01 -17.88 20.14
CA SER A 39 14.68 -17.61 19.56
C SER A 39 14.36 -18.54 18.38
N TYR A 40 15.30 -18.69 17.46
CA TYR A 40 15.16 -19.56 16.29
C TYR A 40 15.17 -21.06 16.62
N CYS A 41 15.57 -21.49 17.81
CA CYS A 41 15.62 -22.92 18.15
C CYS A 41 14.24 -23.59 18.08
N ALA A 42 13.17 -22.83 18.30
CA ALA A 42 11.79 -23.30 18.14
C ALA A 42 11.47 -23.74 16.69
N CYS A 43 12.18 -23.18 15.70
CA CYS A 43 12.02 -23.50 14.28
C CYS A 43 13.10 -24.47 13.75
N CYS A 44 13.90 -25.06 14.65
CA CYS A 44 15.03 -25.92 14.30
C CYS A 44 14.58 -27.36 13.99
N VAL A 45 15.01 -27.86 12.83
CA VAL A 45 14.81 -29.26 12.43
C VAL A 45 16.17 -29.93 12.40
N LYS A 46 16.51 -30.67 13.46
CA LYS A 46 17.85 -31.26 13.66
C LYS A 46 18.29 -32.21 12.55
N ALA A 47 17.34 -32.80 11.81
CA ALA A 47 17.61 -33.75 10.73
C ALA A 47 18.03 -33.08 9.41
N GLU A 48 17.98 -31.75 9.31
CA GLU A 48 18.36 -31.02 8.09
C GLU A 48 19.83 -30.65 8.06
N THR A 49 20.37 -30.47 6.85
CA THR A 49 21.67 -29.84 6.66
C THR A 49 21.62 -28.38 7.10
N TYR A 50 22.57 -27.97 7.95
CA TYR A 50 22.64 -26.62 8.55
C TYR A 50 21.38 -26.25 9.35
N PRO A 51 21.04 -27.02 10.38
CA PRO A 51 19.72 -26.97 11.03
C PRO A 51 19.47 -25.64 11.75
N CYS A 52 20.50 -25.01 12.33
CA CYS A 52 20.34 -23.73 13.03
C CYS A 52 20.26 -22.55 12.06
N ALA A 53 21.05 -22.56 10.99
CA ALA A 53 20.98 -21.54 9.94
C ALA A 53 19.59 -21.53 9.28
N ARG A 54 19.05 -22.70 8.96
CA ARG A 54 17.69 -22.83 8.39
C ARG A 54 16.61 -22.38 9.38
N ALA A 55 16.77 -22.70 10.66
CA ALA A 55 15.87 -22.24 11.70
C ALA A 55 15.86 -20.70 11.83
N ALA A 56 17.03 -20.07 11.78
CA ALA A 56 17.15 -18.61 11.81
C ALA A 56 16.50 -17.94 10.60
N LEU A 57 16.60 -18.54 9.41
CA LEU A 57 15.91 -18.05 8.22
C LEU A 57 14.38 -18.20 8.34
N ARG A 58 13.88 -19.32 8.87
CA ARG A 58 12.44 -19.50 9.13
C ARG A 58 11.89 -18.47 10.10
N GLU A 59 12.60 -18.24 11.19
CA GLU A 59 12.23 -17.24 12.18
C GLU A 59 12.22 -15.83 11.57
N ARG A 60 13.26 -15.47 10.80
CA ARG A 60 13.30 -14.19 10.09
C ARG A 60 12.14 -14.04 9.11
N ALA A 61 11.82 -15.09 8.34
CA ALA A 61 10.69 -15.08 7.42
C ALA A 61 9.33 -14.96 8.14
N ALA A 62 9.19 -15.53 9.34
CA ALA A 62 7.99 -15.40 10.17
C ALA A 62 7.87 -14.02 10.81
N ASN A 63 9.00 -13.41 11.19
CA ASN A 63 9.06 -12.12 11.89
C ASN A 63 9.23 -10.90 10.96
N GLN A 64 9.46 -11.10 9.67
CA GLN A 64 9.43 -10.01 8.70
C GLN A 64 7.99 -9.46 8.60
N PRO A 65 7.76 -8.16 8.84
CA PRO A 65 6.55 -7.55 8.31
C PRO A 65 6.56 -7.79 6.81
N LYS A 66 5.43 -8.20 6.22
CA LYS A 66 5.30 -8.39 4.77
C LYS A 66 5.40 -7.03 4.07
N ASP A 67 6.61 -6.48 4.04
CA ASP A 67 6.99 -5.39 3.16
C ASP A 67 7.22 -5.99 1.79
N ILE A 68 6.34 -5.55 0.89
CA ILE A 68 6.23 -5.97 -0.50
C ILE A 68 7.35 -5.28 -1.28
N SER A 69 8.62 -5.59 -1.00
CA SER A 69 9.77 -5.00 -1.72
C SER A 69 10.32 -5.91 -2.81
N ASP A 70 10.23 -7.23 -2.67
CA ASP A 70 11.00 -8.13 -3.56
C ASP A 70 10.19 -8.64 -4.77
N GLU A 71 8.85 -8.53 -4.76
CA GLU A 71 8.03 -8.67 -5.98
C GLU A 71 8.02 -7.39 -6.85
N VAL A 72 8.57 -6.29 -6.34
CA VAL A 72 8.56 -4.98 -7.01
C VAL A 72 9.67 -4.90 -8.07
N ALA A 73 10.82 -5.55 -7.86
CA ALA A 73 11.93 -5.49 -8.82
C ALA A 73 11.59 -6.12 -10.19
N ALA A 74 10.76 -7.16 -10.23
CA ALA A 74 10.37 -7.80 -11.48
C ALA A 74 9.19 -7.10 -12.20
N THR A 75 8.37 -6.34 -11.47
CA THR A 75 7.15 -5.72 -12.03
C THR A 75 7.30 -4.24 -12.39
N VAL A 76 8.38 -3.59 -11.95
CA VAL A 76 8.71 -2.19 -12.33
C VAL A 76 9.14 -2.07 -13.79
N SER A 77 9.51 -3.15 -14.49
CA SER A 77 9.99 -3.05 -15.88
C SER A 77 8.91 -2.82 -16.95
N GLU A 78 7.63 -3.08 -16.67
CA GLU A 78 6.57 -2.94 -17.69
C GLU A 78 5.72 -1.67 -17.57
N TYR A 79 5.66 -1.04 -16.40
CA TYR A 79 4.91 0.20 -16.23
C TYR A 79 5.75 1.20 -15.44
N GLY A 80 6.43 2.07 -16.19
CA GLY A 80 7.08 3.26 -15.64
C GLY A 80 6.12 4.16 -14.87
N PRO A 81 6.64 5.23 -14.24
CA PRO A 81 5.85 6.11 -13.40
C PRO A 81 4.56 6.60 -14.11
N ASP A 82 3.46 6.63 -13.37
CA ASP A 82 2.15 7.16 -13.74
C ASP A 82 2.24 8.65 -14.13
N GLU A 83 1.26 9.23 -14.84
CA GLU A 83 1.32 10.65 -15.27
C GLU A 83 1.23 11.67 -14.13
N GLU A 84 0.54 11.34 -13.04
CA GLU A 84 0.49 12.20 -11.84
C GLU A 84 1.83 12.12 -11.08
N THR A 85 2.49 10.97 -11.13
CA THR A 85 3.87 10.80 -10.66
C THR A 85 4.87 11.38 -11.66
N GLU A 86 4.63 11.38 -12.97
CA GLU A 86 5.48 12.01 -13.98
C GLU A 86 5.29 13.53 -14.07
N GLU A 87 4.11 14.10 -13.86
CA GLU A 87 3.92 15.54 -13.69
C GLU A 87 4.63 16.01 -12.42
N ILE A 88 4.50 15.26 -11.32
CA ILE A 88 5.22 15.53 -10.08
C ILE A 88 6.74 15.27 -10.24
N LEU A 89 7.17 14.24 -10.99
CA LEU A 89 8.59 13.95 -11.26
C LEU A 89 9.19 14.93 -12.30
N LYS A 90 8.37 15.50 -13.20
CA LYS A 90 8.76 16.56 -14.15
C LYS A 90 8.83 17.91 -13.45
N GLU A 91 7.97 18.19 -12.47
CA GLU A 91 8.15 19.30 -11.52
C GLU A 91 9.41 19.09 -10.67
N GLU A 92 9.62 17.88 -10.11
CA GLU A 92 10.81 17.52 -9.32
C GLU A 92 12.12 17.65 -10.14
N ASN A 93 12.15 17.29 -11.43
CA ASN A 93 13.34 17.45 -12.30
C ASN A 93 13.52 18.87 -12.87
N ALA A 94 12.44 19.66 -12.99
CA ALA A 94 12.54 21.05 -13.44
C ALA A 94 13.03 21.99 -12.32
N GLU A 95 12.84 21.60 -11.04
CA GLU A 95 13.14 22.43 -9.88
C GLU A 95 14.55 22.21 -9.29
N GLU A 96 15.22 21.09 -9.57
CA GLU A 96 16.66 20.90 -9.23
C GLU A 96 17.63 21.70 -10.13
N LYS A 97 17.12 22.41 -11.15
CA LYS A 97 17.94 23.21 -12.09
C LYS A 97 17.63 24.71 -12.12
N ALA A 98 17.11 25.27 -11.02
CA ALA A 98 16.89 26.72 -10.94
C ALA A 98 17.64 27.36 -9.76
N GLU A 99 18.97 27.23 -9.78
CA GLU A 99 19.86 28.12 -9.00
C GLU A 99 20.05 29.49 -9.69
N GLU A 100 19.14 29.87 -10.59
CA GLU A 100 19.28 31.09 -11.38
C GLU A 100 18.03 31.99 -11.26
N SER A 101 18.24 33.11 -10.56
CA SER A 101 17.37 34.29 -10.40
C SER A 101 16.17 34.18 -9.45
N LEU A 102 16.44 34.37 -8.14
CA LEU A 102 15.46 34.66 -7.06
C LEU A 102 14.89 36.11 -7.08
N ALA A 103 15.09 36.88 -8.15
CA ALA A 103 14.54 38.23 -8.24
C ALA A 103 13.01 38.20 -8.49
N GLY A 104 12.22 38.52 -7.46
CA GLY A 104 10.75 38.70 -7.57
C GLY A 104 9.88 37.47 -7.29
N ARG A 105 10.42 36.42 -6.65
CA ARG A 105 9.66 35.24 -6.22
C ARG A 105 9.74 35.06 -4.70
N GLU A 106 8.60 34.74 -4.08
CA GLU A 106 8.50 34.40 -2.65
C GLU A 106 8.49 32.88 -2.48
N LEU A 107 9.25 32.37 -1.50
CA LEU A 107 9.25 30.95 -1.15
C LEU A 107 8.04 30.64 -0.27
N VAL A 108 7.14 29.79 -0.76
CA VAL A 108 5.93 29.37 -0.04
C VAL A 108 6.01 27.89 0.28
N THR A 109 5.84 27.54 1.55
CA THR A 109 5.73 26.14 2.00
C THR A 109 4.36 25.57 1.61
N ARG A 110 4.36 24.46 0.89
CA ARG A 110 3.18 23.66 0.53
C ARG A 110 3.26 22.29 1.20
N TYR A 111 2.11 21.62 1.30
CA TYR A 111 1.99 20.34 1.99
C TYR A 111 1.45 19.25 1.07
N ARG A 112 2.24 18.20 0.84
CA ARG A 112 1.83 16.99 0.14
C ARG A 112 1.19 16.04 1.15
N ARG A 113 -0.14 16.02 1.19
CA ARG A 113 -0.94 15.18 2.10
C ARG A 113 -1.22 13.81 1.49
N SER A 114 -0.94 12.75 2.25
CA SER A 114 -1.27 11.37 1.88
C SER A 114 -2.77 11.06 1.93
N PHE A 115 -3.19 9.97 1.28
CA PHE A 115 -4.54 9.42 1.43
C PHE A 115 -4.88 9.15 2.89
N ARG A 116 -3.93 8.57 3.64
CA ARG A 116 -4.09 8.26 5.06
C ARG A 116 -4.24 9.53 5.90
N SER A 117 -3.43 10.56 5.67
CA SER A 117 -3.57 11.82 6.42
C SER A 117 -4.93 12.49 6.15
N ARG A 118 -5.40 12.46 4.89
CA ARG A 118 -6.72 13.00 4.51
C ARG A 118 -7.88 12.23 5.17
N LEU A 119 -7.76 10.91 5.32
CA LEU A 119 -8.73 10.09 6.05
C LEU A 119 -8.73 10.41 7.56
N ILE A 120 -7.54 10.49 8.17
CA ILE A 120 -7.40 10.77 9.61
C ILE A 120 -8.05 12.11 9.98
N GLN A 121 -7.88 13.13 9.15
CA GLN A 121 -8.37 14.48 9.44
C GLN A 121 -9.83 14.73 9.06
N ASN A 122 -10.54 13.74 8.51
CA ASN A 122 -11.92 13.90 8.06
C ASN A 122 -12.76 12.71 8.54
N GLU A 123 -13.40 12.88 9.70
CA GLU A 123 -14.20 11.83 10.34
C GLU A 123 -15.42 11.42 9.49
N ASN A 124 -16.05 12.39 8.81
CA ASN A 124 -17.25 12.15 8.00
C ASN A 124 -17.01 11.14 6.86
N ILE A 125 -15.81 11.13 6.26
CA ILE A 125 -15.50 10.19 5.18
C ILE A 125 -15.07 8.82 5.69
N GLN A 126 -14.64 8.70 6.96
CA GLN A 126 -14.17 7.43 7.52
C GLN A 126 -15.30 6.41 7.57
N GLU A 127 -16.53 6.84 7.84
CA GLU A 127 -17.70 5.97 7.84
C GLU A 127 -17.96 5.36 6.45
N PHE A 128 -18.03 6.21 5.42
CA PHE A 128 -18.19 5.75 4.03
C PHE A 128 -17.05 4.85 3.59
N TYR A 129 -15.82 5.22 3.94
CA TYR A 129 -14.63 4.43 3.63
C TYR A 129 -14.68 3.06 4.30
N SER A 130 -15.01 3.00 5.59
CA SER A 130 -15.10 1.75 6.35
C SER A 130 -16.13 0.80 5.73
N GLN A 131 -17.35 1.30 5.44
CA GLN A 131 -18.40 0.49 4.86
C GLN A 131 -18.06 -0.01 3.45
N LEU A 132 -17.51 0.85 2.58
CA LEU A 132 -17.18 0.45 1.21
C LEU A 132 -15.96 -0.46 1.17
N LYS A 133 -14.96 -0.25 2.03
CA LYS A 133 -13.79 -1.12 2.13
C LYS A 133 -14.16 -2.54 2.56
N ASN A 134 -14.99 -2.68 3.61
CA ASN A 134 -15.50 -4.00 4.01
C ASN A 134 -16.31 -4.64 2.86
N ASN A 135 -17.14 -3.87 2.16
CA ASN A 135 -17.92 -4.39 1.04
C ASN A 135 -17.03 -4.94 -0.09
N ILE A 136 -15.98 -4.22 -0.48
CA ILE A 136 -15.04 -4.66 -1.54
C ILE A 136 -14.22 -5.86 -1.07
N LEU A 137 -13.77 -5.87 0.19
CA LEU A 137 -12.98 -6.98 0.76
C LEU A 137 -13.81 -8.23 1.07
N GLY A 138 -15.14 -8.14 1.02
CA GLY A 138 -16.02 -9.31 1.14
C GLY A 138 -16.06 -10.21 -0.09
N TYR A 139 -15.44 -9.81 -1.20
CA TYR A 139 -15.35 -10.62 -2.41
C TYR A 139 -14.06 -11.45 -2.44
N ALA A 140 -14.17 -12.69 -2.92
CA ALA A 140 -13.08 -13.65 -2.93
C ALA A 140 -11.89 -13.15 -3.75
N GLY A 141 -10.68 -13.34 -3.21
CA GLY A 141 -9.43 -13.03 -3.90
C GLY A 141 -9.10 -11.54 -4.02
N VAL A 142 -9.94 -10.65 -3.49
CA VAL A 142 -9.64 -9.22 -3.46
C VAL A 142 -8.57 -8.92 -2.42
N LYS A 143 -7.48 -8.29 -2.85
CA LYS A 143 -6.42 -7.76 -2.00
C LYS A 143 -6.40 -6.24 -2.08
N CYS A 144 -6.12 -5.58 -0.96
CA CYS A 144 -5.94 -4.13 -0.92
C CYS A 144 -4.49 -3.75 -0.64
N ARG A 145 -4.05 -2.63 -1.20
CA ARG A 145 -2.76 -2.00 -0.91
C ARG A 145 -2.96 -0.49 -0.82
N MET A 146 -2.61 0.07 0.33
CA MET A 146 -2.56 1.52 0.54
C MET A 146 -1.22 2.07 0.05
N SER A 147 -1.27 3.09 -0.80
CA SER A 147 -0.13 3.88 -1.23
C SER A 147 -0.21 5.28 -0.61
N PHE A 148 0.78 6.12 -0.87
CA PHE A 148 0.76 7.49 -0.38
C PHE A 148 -0.46 8.28 -0.91
N HIS A 149 -0.88 8.07 -2.16
CA HIS A 149 -1.91 8.89 -2.82
C HIS A 149 -3.31 8.27 -2.81
N TYR A 150 -3.40 6.95 -2.79
CA TYR A 150 -4.67 6.22 -2.89
C TYR A 150 -4.56 4.84 -2.27
N GLU A 151 -5.69 4.21 -2.01
CA GLU A 151 -5.76 2.77 -1.75
C GLU A 151 -6.26 2.04 -3.00
N SER A 152 -5.62 0.94 -3.34
CA SER A 152 -5.92 0.17 -4.55
C SER A 152 -6.39 -1.24 -4.20
N PHE A 153 -7.33 -1.76 -4.98
CA PHE A 153 -7.92 -3.08 -4.82
C PHE A 153 -7.70 -3.90 -6.07
N ARG A 154 -7.15 -5.11 -5.90
CA ARG A 154 -6.77 -5.99 -7.00
C ARG A 154 -7.32 -7.40 -6.77
N VAL A 155 -7.61 -8.07 -7.87
CA VAL A 155 -7.83 -9.52 -7.91
C VAL A 155 -6.80 -10.11 -8.85
N GLY A 156 -5.93 -10.96 -8.31
CA GLY A 156 -4.75 -11.42 -9.06
C GLY A 156 -3.92 -10.23 -9.56
N LYS A 157 -3.77 -10.12 -10.87
CA LYS A 157 -3.03 -9.03 -11.54
C LYS A 157 -3.91 -7.83 -11.90
N SER A 158 -5.23 -7.97 -11.85
CA SER A 158 -6.18 -6.97 -12.35
C SER A 158 -6.52 -5.94 -11.27
N LEU A 159 -6.41 -4.66 -11.60
CA LEU A 159 -6.90 -3.56 -10.78
C LEU A 159 -8.41 -3.41 -10.97
N ILE A 160 -9.16 -3.53 -9.88
CA ILE A 160 -10.63 -3.47 -9.91
C ILE A 160 -11.18 -2.16 -9.36
N ALA A 161 -10.52 -1.58 -8.36
CA ALA A 161 -10.96 -0.33 -7.76
C ALA A 161 -9.81 0.48 -7.15
N LYS A 162 -10.02 1.79 -7.01
CA LYS A 162 -9.17 2.68 -6.20
C LYS A 162 -10.02 3.58 -5.30
N PHE A 163 -9.55 3.86 -4.10
CA PHE A 163 -10.03 4.97 -3.26
C PHE A 163 -9.04 6.11 -3.28
N ASN A 164 -9.56 7.33 -3.41
CA ASN A 164 -8.81 8.56 -3.19
C ASN A 164 -9.69 9.53 -2.39
N VAL A 165 -9.09 10.51 -1.73
CA VAL A 165 -9.80 11.64 -1.10
C VAL A 165 -9.48 12.89 -1.88
N SER A 166 -10.49 13.46 -2.55
CA SER A 166 -10.37 14.74 -3.25
C SER A 166 -11.02 15.83 -2.41
N GLY A 167 -10.22 16.75 -1.88
CA GLY A 167 -10.70 17.77 -0.94
C GLY A 167 -11.28 17.12 0.32
N LYS A 168 -12.61 17.23 0.50
CA LYS A 168 -13.34 16.66 1.65
C LYS A 168 -14.20 15.45 1.29
N THR A 169 -14.06 14.91 0.07
CA THR A 169 -14.95 13.87 -0.45
C THR A 169 -14.18 12.60 -0.78
N LEU A 170 -14.71 11.45 -0.34
CA LEU A 170 -14.22 10.14 -0.75
C LEU A 170 -14.61 9.87 -2.21
N CYS A 171 -13.62 9.55 -3.04
CA CYS A 171 -13.80 9.19 -4.43
C CYS A 171 -13.47 7.71 -4.63
N LEU A 172 -14.40 6.99 -5.25
CA LEU A 172 -14.24 5.59 -5.63
C LEU A 172 -14.08 5.51 -7.15
N TYR A 173 -13.06 4.82 -7.60
CA TYR A 173 -12.80 4.54 -9.01
C TYR A 173 -13.02 3.05 -9.24
N LEU A 174 -13.75 2.69 -10.29
CA LEU A 174 -14.13 1.31 -10.60
C LEU A 174 -13.69 0.93 -12.02
N ALA A 175 -13.28 -0.32 -12.20
CA ALA A 175 -13.00 -0.94 -13.50
C ALA A 175 -14.31 -1.30 -14.25
N LEU A 176 -15.21 -0.32 -14.38
CA LEU A 176 -16.43 -0.39 -15.16
C LEU A 176 -16.36 0.63 -16.29
N ALA A 177 -16.80 0.25 -17.48
CA ALA A 177 -16.85 1.15 -18.63
C ALA A 177 -17.98 2.19 -18.43
N PRO A 178 -17.69 3.50 -18.35
CA PRO A 178 -18.69 4.54 -18.11
C PRO A 178 -19.83 4.57 -19.14
N SER A 179 -19.51 4.25 -20.40
CA SER A 179 -20.46 4.20 -21.53
C SER A 179 -21.64 3.23 -21.32
N LEU A 180 -21.46 2.16 -20.55
CA LEU A 180 -22.54 1.20 -20.25
C LEU A 180 -23.59 1.75 -19.28
N TYR A 181 -23.32 2.90 -18.64
CA TYR A 181 -24.10 3.42 -17.52
C TYR A 181 -24.63 4.83 -17.74
N GLU A 182 -24.41 5.44 -18.91
CA GLU A 182 -24.77 6.85 -19.21
C GLU A 182 -26.26 7.14 -18.99
N ASN A 183 -27.12 6.21 -19.40
CA ASN A 183 -28.58 6.31 -19.23
C ASN A 183 -29.06 5.77 -17.87
N GLY A 184 -28.14 5.49 -16.95
CA GLY A 184 -28.42 4.92 -15.64
C GLY A 184 -28.77 5.97 -14.59
N LYS A 185 -29.23 5.48 -13.43
CA LYS A 185 -29.51 6.30 -12.23
C LYS A 185 -28.25 6.78 -11.49
N TYR A 186 -27.07 6.40 -11.95
CA TYR A 186 -25.80 6.59 -11.23
C TYR A 186 -25.16 7.92 -11.60
N ARG A 187 -24.66 8.66 -10.61
CA ARG A 187 -23.87 9.89 -10.84
C ARG A 187 -22.39 9.55 -10.84
N PHE A 188 -21.77 9.54 -12.01
CA PHE A 188 -20.34 9.26 -12.18
C PHE A 188 -19.70 10.25 -13.16
N GLU A 189 -18.37 10.22 -13.20
CA GLU A 189 -17.51 10.98 -14.12
C GLU A 189 -16.59 9.97 -14.82
N ASP A 190 -16.43 10.10 -16.13
CA ASP A 190 -15.44 9.32 -16.89
C ASP A 190 -14.07 9.98 -16.75
N VAL A 191 -13.11 9.23 -16.22
CA VAL A 191 -11.71 9.66 -16.05
C VAL A 191 -10.72 8.75 -16.78
N SER A 192 -11.20 7.99 -17.76
CA SER A 192 -10.38 7.12 -18.62
C SER A 192 -9.22 7.85 -19.30
N ALA A 193 -9.39 9.14 -19.60
CA ALA A 193 -8.37 9.98 -20.20
C ALA A 193 -7.10 10.16 -19.34
N LYS A 194 -7.16 9.91 -18.03
CA LYS A 194 -6.01 10.04 -17.12
C LYS A 194 -5.28 8.70 -17.00
N LYS A 195 -3.99 8.61 -17.33
CA LYS A 195 -3.20 7.36 -17.25
C LYS A 195 -3.35 6.65 -15.90
N THR A 196 -3.34 7.39 -14.79
CA THR A 196 -3.49 6.87 -13.42
C THR A 196 -4.82 6.10 -13.21
N TYR A 197 -5.88 6.48 -13.92
CA TYR A 197 -7.23 5.92 -13.78
C TYR A 197 -7.72 5.19 -15.05
N ALA A 198 -6.87 5.01 -16.07
CA ALA A 198 -7.25 4.33 -17.31
C ALA A 198 -7.82 2.93 -17.08
N LEU A 199 -7.27 2.17 -16.12
CA LEU A 199 -7.76 0.84 -15.74
C LEU A 199 -9.02 0.87 -14.86
N VAL A 200 -9.33 2.00 -14.24
CA VAL A 200 -10.49 2.20 -13.35
C VAL A 200 -11.23 3.49 -13.74
N PRO A 201 -11.79 3.54 -14.96
CA PRO A 201 -12.21 4.79 -15.60
C PRO A 201 -13.47 5.42 -15.00
N MET A 202 -14.31 4.66 -14.28
CA MET A 202 -15.53 5.19 -13.69
C MET A 202 -15.25 5.78 -12.30
N LYS A 203 -15.40 7.10 -12.14
CA LYS A 203 -15.24 7.81 -10.86
C LYS A 203 -16.59 8.16 -10.24
N LEU A 204 -16.75 7.82 -8.96
CA LEU A 204 -17.90 8.10 -8.11
C LEU A 204 -17.49 8.99 -6.93
N LYS A 205 -18.24 10.07 -6.69
CA LYS A 205 -18.07 10.91 -5.50
C LYS A 205 -19.05 10.48 -4.41
N ILE A 206 -18.55 10.06 -3.26
CA ILE A 206 -19.39 9.58 -2.15
C ILE A 206 -19.65 10.74 -1.20
N THR A 207 -20.80 11.38 -1.40
CA THR A 207 -21.22 12.56 -0.63
C THR A 207 -22.39 12.29 0.33
N SER A 208 -23.08 11.16 0.17
CA SER A 208 -24.28 10.83 0.93
C SER A 208 -24.49 9.32 1.05
N GLY A 209 -25.37 8.89 1.95
CA GLY A 209 -25.77 7.49 2.08
C GLY A 209 -26.37 6.91 0.79
N ARG A 210 -27.11 7.71 0.01
CA ARG A 210 -27.64 7.28 -1.30
C ARG A 210 -26.50 6.99 -2.28
N ALA A 211 -25.50 7.88 -2.36
CA ALA A 211 -24.33 7.68 -3.21
C ALA A 211 -23.52 6.45 -2.79
N MET A 212 -23.40 6.19 -1.48
CA MET A 212 -22.77 4.98 -0.95
C MET A 212 -23.55 3.71 -1.35
N ASN A 213 -24.87 3.71 -1.26
CA ASN A 213 -25.68 2.55 -1.66
C ASN A 213 -25.54 2.26 -3.16
N TYR A 214 -25.54 3.29 -3.99
CA TYR A 214 -25.25 3.15 -5.42
C TYR A 214 -23.84 2.65 -5.71
N ALA A 215 -22.85 3.08 -4.93
CA ALA A 215 -21.50 2.54 -5.02
C ALA A 215 -21.46 1.04 -4.68
N LYS A 216 -22.17 0.58 -3.64
CA LYS A 216 -22.29 -0.84 -3.30
C LYS A 216 -22.96 -1.65 -4.43
N GLU A 217 -24.00 -1.10 -5.07
CA GLU A 217 -24.62 -1.72 -6.25
C GLU A 217 -23.62 -1.86 -7.41
N LEU A 218 -22.85 -0.82 -7.71
CA LEU A 218 -21.85 -0.85 -8.78
C LEU A 218 -20.69 -1.80 -8.45
N ILE A 219 -20.26 -1.88 -7.20
CA ILE A 219 -19.27 -2.88 -6.75
C ILE A 219 -19.81 -4.29 -6.96
N LYS A 220 -21.10 -4.55 -6.68
CA LYS A 220 -21.72 -5.85 -6.94
C LYS A 220 -21.71 -6.21 -8.43
N GLN A 221 -22.02 -5.24 -9.30
CA GLN A 221 -21.95 -5.47 -10.76
C GLN A 221 -20.52 -5.68 -11.24
N LEU A 222 -19.55 -4.94 -10.67
CA LEU A 222 -18.13 -5.17 -10.93
C LEU A 222 -17.73 -6.58 -10.51
N ALA A 223 -18.15 -7.04 -9.34
CA ALA A 223 -17.87 -8.39 -8.87
C ALA A 223 -18.42 -9.45 -9.82
N THR A 224 -19.65 -9.28 -10.31
CA THR A 224 -20.23 -10.18 -11.34
C THR A 224 -19.40 -10.19 -12.62
N ARG A 225 -18.90 -9.04 -13.08
CA ARG A 225 -18.05 -8.95 -14.29
C ARG A 225 -16.71 -9.70 -14.13
N TYR A 226 -16.16 -9.72 -12.93
CA TYR A 226 -14.91 -10.41 -12.61
C TYR A 226 -15.13 -11.83 -12.04
N ASP A 227 -16.37 -12.34 -12.06
CA ASP A 227 -16.77 -13.63 -11.51
C ASP A 227 -16.32 -13.85 -10.05
N LEU A 228 -16.47 -12.80 -9.23
CA LEU A 228 -16.05 -12.81 -7.83
C LEU A 228 -17.20 -13.28 -6.95
N ALA A 229 -17.00 -14.41 -6.26
CA ALA A 229 -17.92 -14.87 -5.22
C ALA A 229 -17.89 -13.92 -4.01
N ASN A 230 -19.08 -13.56 -3.50
CA ASN A 230 -19.18 -12.86 -2.22
C ASN A 230 -19.01 -13.90 -1.09
N VAL A 231 -17.86 -13.86 -0.43
CA VAL A 231 -17.49 -14.76 0.67
C VAL A 231 -17.75 -14.13 2.04
N GLY A 232 -18.23 -12.89 2.06
CA GLY A 232 -18.31 -12.07 3.26
C GLY A 232 -16.93 -11.58 3.71
N SER A 233 -16.93 -10.57 4.56
CA SER A 233 -15.73 -10.08 5.24
C SER A 233 -15.96 -10.11 6.75
N ILE A 234 -14.93 -10.43 7.51
CA ILE A 234 -14.90 -10.06 8.93
C ILE A 234 -14.99 -8.53 8.96
N TYR A 235 -16.08 -8.00 9.50
CA TYR A 235 -16.28 -6.56 9.56
C TYR A 235 -15.17 -5.94 10.42
N MET A 236 -14.42 -5.01 9.83
CA MET A 236 -13.41 -4.24 10.53
C MET A 236 -13.77 -2.76 10.48
N GLU A 237 -13.68 -2.08 11.62
CA GLU A 237 -13.94 -0.65 11.67
C GLU A 237 -12.69 0.13 11.27
N TYR A 238 -12.67 0.68 10.06
CA TYR A 238 -11.53 1.43 9.54
C TYR A 238 -11.61 2.92 9.92
N ARG A 239 -11.66 3.19 11.23
CA ARG A 239 -11.66 4.54 11.79
C ARG A 239 -10.31 4.88 12.40
N TYR A 240 -9.98 6.16 12.38
CA TYR A 240 -8.76 6.72 12.95
C TYR A 240 -9.11 7.92 13.81
N ALA A 241 -8.52 7.99 15.00
CA ALA A 241 -8.58 9.19 15.82
C ALA A 241 -7.95 10.37 15.05
N TYR A 242 -8.56 11.55 15.18
CA TYR A 242 -8.04 12.77 14.58
C TYR A 242 -6.59 13.03 15.04
N ALA A 243 -5.76 13.54 14.13
CA ALA A 243 -4.40 13.95 14.41
C ALA A 243 -4.11 15.31 13.77
N SER A 244 -3.36 16.15 14.49
CA SER A 244 -2.90 17.46 14.01
C SER A 244 -1.91 17.34 12.85
N ASP A 245 -1.76 18.43 12.09
CA ASP A 245 -0.77 18.50 11.00
C ASP A 245 0.64 18.17 11.51
N ASP A 246 1.07 18.72 12.65
CA ASP A 246 2.40 18.44 13.24
C ASP A 246 2.63 16.95 13.53
N SER A 247 1.62 16.27 14.09
CA SER A 247 1.69 14.82 14.35
C SER A 247 1.79 14.01 13.06
N LEU A 248 1.08 14.45 12.02
CA LEU A 248 1.07 13.76 10.72
C LEU A 248 2.35 14.02 9.92
N ILE A 249 2.96 15.20 10.07
CA ILE A 249 4.29 15.52 9.53
C ILE A 249 5.34 14.64 10.21
N ALA A 250 5.33 14.55 11.55
CA ALA A 250 6.25 13.69 12.29
C ALA A 250 6.15 12.20 11.88
N LYS A 251 4.96 11.75 11.49
CA LYS A 251 4.70 10.38 10.98
C LYS A 251 4.99 10.20 9.48
N GLY A 252 5.45 11.24 8.78
CA GLY A 252 5.71 11.21 7.33
C GLY A 252 4.45 11.08 6.46
N LEU A 253 3.26 11.26 7.02
CA LEU A 253 1.98 11.20 6.29
C LEU A 253 1.65 12.52 5.58
N ILE A 254 2.28 13.62 6.01
CA ILE A 254 2.29 14.91 5.33
C ILE A 254 3.75 15.26 5.07
N LYS A 255 4.08 15.58 3.82
CA LYS A 255 5.43 16.00 3.42
C LYS A 255 5.41 17.48 3.04
N PRO A 256 6.04 18.38 3.81
CA PRO A 256 6.21 19.77 3.40
C PRO A 256 7.20 19.86 2.23
N TYR A 257 6.97 20.78 1.30
CA TYR A 257 7.89 21.11 0.21
C TYR A 257 7.79 22.61 -0.09
N THR A 258 8.87 23.19 -0.62
CA THR A 258 8.98 24.63 -0.85
C THR A 258 8.79 24.91 -2.32
N VAL A 259 7.94 25.90 -2.66
CA VAL A 259 7.71 26.31 -4.05
C VAL A 259 7.97 27.81 -4.17
N ALA A 260 8.70 28.22 -5.21
CA ALA A 260 8.91 29.63 -5.52
C ALA A 260 7.71 30.18 -6.31
N VAL A 261 6.92 31.06 -5.69
CA VAL A 261 5.74 31.68 -6.30
C VAL A 261 6.07 33.10 -6.72
N ARG A 262 5.52 33.59 -7.85
CA ARG A 262 5.65 35.00 -8.24
C ARG A 262 5.08 35.89 -7.13
N ALA A 263 5.88 36.84 -6.65
CA ALA A 263 5.42 37.84 -5.69
C ALA A 263 4.29 38.65 -6.34
N LYS A 264 3.23 38.92 -5.56
CA LYS A 264 2.09 39.73 -6.01
C LYS A 264 2.44 41.20 -6.09
#